data_AF-A0A1V4QW02-F1
#
_entry.id   AF-A0A1V4QW02-F1
#
_cell.length_a   1.000
_cell.length_b   1.000
_cell.length_c   1.000
_cell.angle_alpha   90.00
_cell.angle_beta   90.00
_cell.angle_gamma   90.00
#
_symmetry.space_group_name_H-M   'P 1'
#
loop_
_entity.id
_entity.type
_entity.pdbx_description
1 polymer ?
#
loop_
_entity_poly.entity_id
_entity_poly.type
_entity_poly.pdbx_seq_one_letter_code
_entity_poly.pdbx_strand_id
1 'polypeptide(L)'
;LGYAFDIKGEKKQTSYTDRHRGYQASYEVSLRNHKDEAATIVVPEHFPYANWNVLSASHEWNKVDAQTIEFHVKVPADGEAKLTYSVDVWWE
;
A
#
# COMPACT_ATOMS: atom_id res chain seq x y z
N LEU A 1 15.20 -8.95 -22.19
CA LEU A 1 15.41 -7.64 -21.53
C LEU A 1 14.26 -7.42 -20.58
N GLY A 2 14.54 -7.14 -19.30
CA GLY A 2 13.58 -7.28 -18.20
C GLY A 2 12.68 -6.05 -18.02
N TYR A 3 11.36 -6.27 -18.10
CA TYR A 3 10.30 -5.29 -17.82
C TYR A 3 10.13 -4.96 -16.32
N ALA A 4 10.87 -5.65 -15.44
CA ALA A 4 10.70 -5.56 -13.98
C ALA A 4 11.52 -4.44 -13.31
N PHE A 5 12.31 -3.66 -14.06
CA PHE A 5 13.16 -2.60 -13.51
C PHE A 5 12.58 -1.18 -13.65
N ASP A 6 11.53 -0.99 -14.46
CA ASP A 6 10.98 0.34 -14.72
C ASP A 6 10.06 0.86 -13.60
N ILE A 7 9.66 -0.01 -12.67
CA ILE A 7 8.80 0.37 -11.55
C ILE A 7 9.52 0.03 -10.25
N LYS A 8 9.67 1.03 -9.38
CA LYS A 8 10.26 0.88 -8.05
C LYS A 8 9.23 1.27 -6.98
N GLY A 9 9.07 0.41 -5.98
CA GLY A 9 8.28 0.70 -4.78
C GLY A 9 9.15 0.60 -3.53
N GLU A 10 9.01 1.55 -2.62
CA GLU A 10 9.64 1.53 -1.29
C GLU A 10 8.58 1.80 -0.23
N LYS A 11 8.42 0.88 0.73
CA LYS A 11 7.45 0.99 1.82
C LYS A 11 8.17 1.31 3.13
N LYS A 12 7.67 2.32 3.83
CA LYS A 12 8.15 2.76 5.13
C LYS A 12 7.01 2.77 6.13
N GLN A 13 7.18 2.10 7.27
CA GLN A 13 6.27 2.24 8.41
C GLN A 13 6.58 3.56 9.12
N THR A 14 5.60 4.47 9.17
CA THR A 14 5.75 5.81 9.74
C THR A 14 5.25 5.89 11.17
N SER A 15 4.31 5.02 11.56
CA SER A 15 3.87 4.85 12.94
C SER A 15 3.54 3.40 13.25
N TYR A 16 3.64 3.04 14.52
CA TYR A 16 3.17 1.76 15.05
C TYR A 16 2.70 1.96 16.49
N THR A 17 1.56 1.38 16.82
CA THR A 17 1.02 1.39 18.17
C THR A 17 0.50 -0.01 18.47
N ASP A 18 1.12 -0.63 19.46
CA ASP A 18 0.73 -1.95 19.92
C ASP A 18 -0.58 -1.89 20.74
N ARG A 19 -1.38 -2.95 20.66
CA ARG A 19 -2.57 -3.16 21.48
C ARG A 19 -2.57 -4.60 21.96
N HIS A 20 -3.29 -4.89 23.05
CA HIS A 20 -3.29 -6.22 23.66
C HIS A 20 -3.59 -7.39 22.68
N ARG A 21 -4.46 -7.17 21.69
CA ARG A 21 -4.82 -8.16 20.66
C ARG A 21 -4.83 -7.55 19.26
N GLY A 22 -3.88 -6.68 18.96
CA GLY A 22 -3.87 -5.97 17.68
C GLY A 22 -2.81 -4.90 17.61
N TYR A 23 -2.81 -4.16 16.51
CA TYR A 23 -1.96 -2.99 16.34
C TYR A 23 -2.60 -1.97 15.41
N GLN A 24 -2.15 -0.73 15.54
CA GLN A 24 -2.35 0.31 14.54
C GLN A 24 -1.02 0.63 13.89
N ALA A 25 -1.00 0.75 12.57
CA ALA A 25 0.20 1.13 11.84
C ALA A 25 -0.13 2.09 10.71
N SER A 26 0.78 3.02 10.45
CA SER A 26 0.73 3.90 9.30
C SER A 26 1.92 3.65 8.40
N TYR A 27 1.69 3.74 7.10
CA TYR A 27 2.69 3.47 6.08
C TYR A 27 2.74 4.60 5.06
N GLU A 28 3.92 4.82 4.52
CA GLU A 28 4.18 5.59 3.31
C GLU A 28 4.84 4.66 2.29
N VAL A 29 4.28 4.59 1.09
CA VAL A 29 4.81 3.84 -0.05
C VAL A 29 5.17 4.83 -1.14
N SER A 30 6.47 4.95 -1.43
CA SER A 30 6.98 5.76 -2.53
C SER A 30 7.08 4.90 -3.79
N LEU A 31 6.43 5.34 -4.86
CA LEU A 31 6.35 4.64 -6.13
C LEU A 31 6.99 5.48 -7.22
N ARG A 32 7.88 4.88 -8.01
CA ARG A 32 8.55 5.54 -9.13
C ARG A 32 8.34 4.75 -10.41
N ASN A 33 7.97 5.45 -11.47
CA ASN A 33 7.78 4.91 -12.81
C ASN A 33 8.82 5.52 -13.75
N HIS A 34 9.73 4.70 -14.24
CA HIS A 34 10.79 5.07 -15.19
C HIS A 34 10.38 4.87 -16.65
N LYS A 35 9.13 4.46 -16.91
CA LYS A 35 8.59 4.37 -18.28
C LYS A 35 8.36 5.76 -18.85
N ASP A 36 8.36 5.84 -20.17
CA ASP A 36 7.99 7.03 -20.95
C ASP A 36 6.47 7.25 -21.07
N GLU A 37 5.68 6.33 -20.51
CA GLU A 37 4.22 6.42 -20.38
C GLU A 37 3.76 6.35 -18.91
N ALA A 38 2.58 6.91 -18.63
CA ALA A 38 1.98 6.80 -17.31
C ALA A 38 1.53 5.35 -17.04
N ALA A 39 1.76 4.88 -15.82
CA ALA A 39 1.40 3.53 -15.39
C ALA A 39 0.54 3.57 -14.13
N THR A 40 -0.38 2.61 -14.02
CA THR A 40 -1.07 2.33 -12.75
C THR A 40 -0.33 1.22 -12.03
N ILE A 41 0.18 1.52 -10.84
CA ILE A 41 0.87 0.56 -9.99
C ILE A 41 -0.12 0.04 -8.96
N VAL A 42 -0.23 -1.28 -8.87
CA VAL A 42 -1.04 -1.97 -7.85
C VAL A 42 -0.17 -2.25 -6.64
N VAL A 43 -0.61 -1.80 -5.47
CA VAL A 43 0.05 -2.07 -4.18
C VAL A 43 -0.86 -2.95 -3.34
N PRO A 44 -0.63 -4.27 -3.30
CA PRO A 44 -1.39 -5.19 -2.47
C PRO A 44 -0.94 -5.12 -1.00
N GLU A 45 -1.90 -5.16 -0.08
CA GLU A 45 -1.67 -5.29 1.35
C GLU A 45 -2.41 -6.52 1.88
N HIS A 46 -1.71 -7.33 2.67
CA HIS A 46 -2.21 -8.61 3.17
C HIS A 46 -2.26 -8.62 4.70
N PHE A 47 -3.40 -9.06 5.24
CA PHE A 47 -3.69 -9.17 6.67
C PHE A 47 -4.07 -10.62 7.01
N PRO A 48 -3.09 -11.55 7.02
CA PRO A 48 -3.36 -12.97 7.21
C PRO A 48 -3.86 -13.26 8.64
N TYR A 49 -4.90 -14.07 8.74
CA TYR A 49 -5.48 -14.56 10.01
C TYR A 49 -5.88 -13.46 11.01
N ALA A 50 -6.16 -12.25 10.52
CA ALA A 50 -6.53 -11.10 11.34
C ALA A 50 -7.76 -10.39 10.77
N ASN A 51 -8.52 -9.75 11.66
CA ASN A 51 -9.47 -8.73 11.30
C ASN A 51 -8.72 -7.43 11.03
N TRP A 52 -9.27 -6.59 10.15
CA TRP A 52 -8.65 -5.33 9.78
C TRP A 52 -9.67 -4.26 9.42
N ASN A 53 -9.25 -3.01 9.57
CA ASN A 53 -9.97 -1.84 9.09
C ASN A 53 -8.97 -0.79 8.58
N VAL A 54 -9.25 -0.21 7.41
CA VAL A 54 -8.49 0.94 6.91
C VAL A 54 -9.01 2.18 7.62
N LEU A 55 -8.14 2.84 8.39
CA LEU A 55 -8.49 4.05 9.15
C LEU A 55 -8.41 5.29 8.27
N SER A 56 -7.41 5.35 7.39
CA SER A 56 -7.20 6.44 6.45
C SER A 56 -6.42 5.95 5.24
N ALA A 57 -6.65 6.55 4.09
CA ALA A 57 -5.88 6.32 2.87
C ALA A 57 -5.88 7.58 2.01
N SER A 58 -4.73 7.87 1.41
CA SER A 58 -4.57 8.95 0.42
C SER A 58 -5.10 8.59 -0.97
N HIS A 59 -5.31 7.29 -1.24
CA HIS A 59 -5.78 6.77 -2.51
C HIS A 59 -6.92 5.78 -2.27
N GLU A 60 -7.76 5.59 -3.29
CA GLU A 60 -8.79 4.57 -3.26
C GLU A 60 -8.18 3.17 -3.17
N TRP A 61 -8.87 2.30 -2.43
CA TRP A 61 -8.51 0.90 -2.27
C TRP A 61 -9.72 0.03 -2.50
N ASN A 62 -9.46 -1.19 -2.99
CA ASN A 62 -10.46 -2.20 -3.22
C ASN A 62 -10.20 -3.40 -2.30
N LYS A 63 -11.25 -3.92 -1.67
CA LYS A 63 -11.19 -5.20 -0.98
C LYS A 63 -11.24 -6.32 -2.01
N VAL A 64 -10.14 -7.04 -2.17
CA VAL A 64 -10.05 -8.17 -3.11
C VAL A 64 -10.66 -9.42 -2.48
N ASP A 65 -10.32 -9.68 -1.22
CA ASP A 65 -10.83 -10.80 -0.45
C ASP A 65 -10.85 -10.47 1.06
N ALA A 66 -11.08 -11.46 1.92
CA ALA A 66 -11.15 -11.26 3.36
C ALA A 66 -9.83 -10.77 3.99
N GLN A 67 -8.69 -11.02 3.36
CA GLN A 67 -7.34 -10.76 3.87
C GLN A 67 -6.55 -9.78 3.01
N THR A 68 -7.03 -9.42 1.82
CA THR A 68 -6.29 -8.60 0.85
C THR A 68 -7.04 -7.35 0.44
N ILE A 69 -6.33 -6.22 0.47
CA ILE A 69 -6.74 -4.99 -0.22
C ILE A 69 -5.70 -4.60 -1.26
N GLU A 70 -6.13 -3.83 -2.26
CA GLU A 70 -5.25 -3.29 -3.29
C GLU A 70 -5.46 -1.78 -3.41
N PHE A 71 -4.36 -1.04 -3.45
CA PHE A 71 -4.35 0.37 -3.84
C PHE A 71 -3.93 0.49 -5.30
N HIS A 72 -4.67 1.28 -6.08
CA HIS A 72 -4.32 1.58 -7.46
C HIS A 72 -3.76 3.00 -7.53
N VAL A 73 -2.45 3.11 -7.70
CA VAL A 73 -1.76 4.41 -7.71
C VAL A 73 -1.31 4.73 -9.12
N LYS A 74 -1.86 5.79 -9.70
CA LYS A 74 -1.45 6.28 -11.01
C LYS A 74 -0.16 7.09 -10.86
N VAL A 75 0.89 6.69 -11.58
CA VAL A 75 2.19 7.36 -11.60
C VAL A 75 2.48 7.86 -13.01
N PRO A 76 2.77 9.15 -13.22
CA PRO A 76 3.07 9.67 -14.54
C PRO A 76 4.35 9.07 -15.12
N ALA A 77 4.57 9.27 -16.43
CA ALA A 77 5.82 8.92 -17.10
C ALA A 77 7.02 9.61 -16.44
N ASP A 78 8.13 8.89 -16.27
CA ASP A 78 9.35 9.31 -15.55
C ASP A 78 9.05 10.01 -14.20
N GLY A 79 7.98 9.57 -13.53
CA GLY A 79 7.38 10.25 -12.41
C GLY A 79 7.41 9.46 -11.10
N GLU A 80 6.97 10.13 -10.03
CA GLU A 80 6.78 9.53 -8.72
C GLU A 80 5.41 9.86 -8.13
N ALA A 81 4.92 8.98 -7.27
CA ALA A 81 3.73 9.19 -6.46
C ALA A 81 3.94 8.58 -5.06
N LYS A 82 3.24 9.12 -4.08
CA LYS A 82 3.26 8.61 -2.71
C LYS A 82 1.89 8.16 -2.27
N LEU A 83 1.81 6.92 -1.80
CA LEU A 83 0.66 6.35 -1.13
C LEU A 83 0.90 6.39 0.38
N THR A 84 0.06 7.10 1.12
CA THR A 84 -0.02 6.99 2.58
C THR A 84 -1.33 6.33 3.00
N TYR A 85 -1.28 5.46 4.00
CA TYR A 85 -2.47 4.84 4.59
C TYR A 85 -2.20 4.37 6.03
N SER A 86 -3.27 4.24 6.81
CA SER A 86 -3.24 3.74 8.18
C SER A 86 -4.23 2.60 8.34
N VAL A 87 -3.84 1.56 9.06
CA VAL A 87 -4.64 0.37 9.33
C VAL A 87 -4.76 0.10 10.81
N ASP A 88 -5.93 -0.40 11.20
CA ASP A 88 -6.16 -1.08 12.47
C ASP A 88 -6.27 -2.58 12.20
N VAL A 89 -5.46 -3.38 12.88
CA VAL A 89 -5.44 -4.83 12.75
C VAL A 89 -5.66 -5.45 14.13
N TRP A 90 -6.46 -6.51 14.21
CA TRP A 90 -6.73 -7.20 15.47
C TRP A 90 -7.07 -8.66 15.28
N TRP A 91 -6.91 -9.44 16.33
CA TRP A 91 -7.26 -10.85 16.40
C TRP A 91 -8.09 -11.14 17.66
N GLU A 92 -8.80 -12.26 17.63
CA GLU A 92 -9.68 -12.71 18.72
C GLU A 92 -9.10 -13.93 19.46
#